data_AF-A0A8T7ERT0-F1
#
_entry.id   AF-A0A8T7ERT0-F1
#
_cell.length_a   1.000
_cell.length_b   1.000
_cell.length_c   1.000
_cell.angle_alpha   90.00
_cell.angle_beta   90.00
_cell.angle_gamma   90.00
#
_symmetry.space_group_name_H-M   'P 1'
#
loop_
_entity.id
_entity.type
_entity.pdbx_description
1 polymer ?
#
loop_
_entity_poly.entity_id
_entity_poly.type
_entity_poly.pdbx_seq_one_letter_code
_entity_poly.pdbx_strand_id
1 'polypeptide(L)'
;MPSWLSESLSTEEYKILNPEPTADAAPAEPSPIIAPVPAPSPIVPRLVEPSRPAAERLAAIPLSEAANVINQARASLKLGDVNAMLDAYERLIRSEVALEEVEVDVERITRDPVHKSNPAVLRVYGDVLLRRGKLQQALDTYRAALNLL
;
A
#
# COMPACT_ATOMS: atom_id res chain seq x y z
N MET A 1 23.39 24.41 13.21
CA MET A 1 23.30 22.94 13.21
C MET A 1 22.51 22.53 14.44
N PRO A 2 21.40 21.79 14.30
CA PRO A 2 20.53 21.45 15.42
C PRO A 2 21.17 20.39 16.35
N SER A 3 20.85 20.47 17.65
CA SER A 3 21.49 19.77 18.77
C SER A 3 21.23 18.25 18.86
N TRP A 4 20.64 17.65 17.83
CA TRP A 4 20.45 16.20 17.73
C TRP A 4 21.58 15.50 16.95
N LEU A 5 22.56 16.27 16.47
CA LEU A 5 23.67 15.80 15.62
C LEU A 5 24.98 15.58 16.40
N SER A 6 24.92 15.52 17.74
CA SER A 6 26.09 15.40 18.63
C SER A 6 26.07 14.13 19.51
N GLU A 7 25.44 13.05 19.04
CA GLU A 7 25.63 11.71 19.59
C GLU A 7 26.30 10.82 18.53
N SER A 8 27.60 11.05 18.39
CA SER A 8 28.53 10.20 17.67
C SER A 8 28.72 8.87 18.40
N LEU A 9 28.56 7.77 17.66
CA LEU A 9 29.40 6.57 17.72
C LEU A 9 29.50 5.86 19.09
N SER A 10 28.59 4.93 19.35
CA SER A 10 28.95 3.71 20.09
C SER A 10 29.20 2.59 19.09
N THR A 11 30.38 2.67 18.48
CA THR A 11 31.05 1.57 17.78
C THR A 11 31.47 0.54 18.82
N GLU A 12 30.62 -0.41 19.19
CA GLU A 12 31.02 -1.70 19.78
C GLU A 12 29.83 -2.65 19.70
N GLU A 13 29.86 -3.59 18.74
CA GLU A 13 29.28 -4.96 18.84
C GLU A 13 29.28 -5.73 17.50
N TYR A 14 30.05 -5.28 16.49
CA TYR A 14 30.45 -6.16 15.38
C TYR A 14 31.73 -6.92 15.75
N LYS A 15 31.66 -7.82 16.72
CA LYS A 15 32.72 -8.81 16.97
C LYS A 15 32.12 -10.06 17.58
N ILE A 16 32.26 -11.16 16.84
CA ILE A 16 31.95 -12.59 17.13
C ILE A 16 31.20 -13.10 15.88
N LEU A 17 31.73 -13.96 15.01
CA LEU A 17 32.95 -14.75 15.04
C LEU A 17 33.19 -15.17 13.57
N ASN A 18 34.29 -14.72 12.97
CA ASN A 18 34.85 -15.35 11.79
C ASN A 18 35.74 -16.50 12.29
N PRO A 19 35.53 -17.75 11.87
CA PRO A 19 36.65 -18.67 11.76
C PRO A 19 36.84 -19.09 10.31
N GLU A 20 37.98 -18.67 9.77
CA GLU A 20 38.58 -19.16 8.53
C GLU A 20 38.89 -20.67 8.58
N PRO A 21 39.10 -21.31 7.41
CA PRO A 21 39.09 -22.75 7.22
C PRO A 21 40.41 -23.38 7.67
N THR A 22 40.36 -24.54 8.33
CA THR A 22 41.56 -25.36 8.57
C THR A 22 41.41 -26.71 7.88
N ALA A 23 42.42 -27.02 7.08
CA ALA A 23 42.55 -28.19 6.25
C ALA A 23 42.94 -29.45 7.04
N ASP A 24 42.71 -30.58 6.38
CA ASP A 24 43.55 -31.79 6.38
C ASP A 24 43.29 -32.89 7.42
N ALA A 25 42.84 -34.05 6.93
CA ALA A 25 43.38 -35.40 7.17
C ALA A 25 42.32 -36.50 6.88
N ALA A 26 42.67 -37.41 5.97
CA ALA A 26 41.89 -38.55 5.46
C ALA A 26 42.01 -39.82 6.36
N PRO A 27 41.84 -41.07 5.87
CA PRO A 27 40.62 -41.85 5.53
C PRO A 27 40.50 -43.24 6.26
N ALA A 28 39.38 -43.97 6.03
CA ALA A 28 39.11 -45.45 6.19
C ALA A 28 37.94 -45.80 7.16
N GLU A 29 36.76 -46.19 6.66
CA GLU A 29 36.24 -47.57 6.40
C GLU A 29 35.61 -48.26 7.65
N PRO A 30 34.70 -49.25 7.51
CA PRO A 30 33.43 -49.28 6.78
C PRO A 30 32.27 -49.59 7.76
N SER A 31 31.03 -49.23 7.43
CA SER A 31 29.85 -49.80 8.12
C SER A 31 28.90 -50.44 7.11
N PRO A 32 28.46 -51.69 7.36
CA PRO A 32 27.71 -52.48 6.40
C PRO A 32 26.32 -51.91 6.13
N ILE A 33 25.90 -52.14 4.89
CA ILE A 33 24.68 -51.69 4.21
C ILE A 33 23.43 -51.86 5.10
N ILE A 34 22.79 -50.74 5.44
CA ILE A 34 21.36 -50.72 5.73
C ILE A 34 20.70 -50.24 4.45
N ALA A 35 19.92 -51.11 3.80
CA ALA A 35 19.07 -50.73 2.68
C ALA A 35 18.20 -49.53 3.09
N PRO A 36 18.10 -48.46 2.29
CA PRO A 36 17.26 -47.34 2.66
C PRO A 36 15.80 -47.81 2.63
N VAL A 37 15.21 -47.97 3.81
CA VAL A 37 13.75 -47.93 3.95
C VAL A 37 13.32 -46.59 3.33
N PRO A 38 12.39 -46.55 2.36
CA PRO A 38 11.95 -45.30 1.80
C PRO A 38 11.37 -44.46 2.93
N ALA A 39 12.05 -43.36 3.26
CA ALA A 39 11.59 -42.43 4.26
C ALA A 39 10.19 -41.95 3.84
N PRO A 40 9.21 -41.90 4.77
CA PRO A 40 7.94 -41.25 4.49
C PRO A 40 8.27 -39.81 4.07
N SER A 41 7.82 -39.42 2.87
CA SER A 41 8.03 -38.07 2.38
C SER A 41 7.55 -37.09 3.44
N PRO A 42 8.35 -36.06 3.81
CA PRO A 42 7.86 -35.03 4.71
C PRO A 42 6.64 -34.40 4.04
N ILE A 43 5.50 -34.45 4.73
CA ILE A 43 4.34 -33.64 4.40
C ILE A 43 4.82 -32.20 4.59
N VAL A 44 5.27 -31.56 3.52
CA VAL A 44 5.46 -30.12 3.51
C VAL A 44 4.08 -29.54 3.79
N PRO A 45 3.87 -28.80 4.90
CA PRO A 45 2.67 -28.01 5.06
C PRO A 45 2.65 -27.08 3.85
N ARG A 46 1.70 -27.29 2.93
CA ARG A 46 1.42 -26.31 1.91
C ARG A 46 1.05 -25.05 2.68
N LEU A 47 1.94 -24.05 2.68
CA LEU A 47 1.55 -22.71 3.08
C LEU A 47 0.36 -22.38 2.20
N VAL A 48 -0.83 -22.40 2.81
CA VAL A 48 -2.00 -21.79 2.21
C VAL A 48 -1.65 -20.31 2.30
N GLU A 49 -0.99 -19.79 1.27
CA GLU A 49 -0.88 -18.35 1.11
C GLU A 49 -2.30 -17.83 1.29
N PRO A 50 -2.53 -16.88 2.22
CA PRO A 50 -3.85 -16.30 2.35
C PRO A 50 -4.18 -15.77 0.96
N SER A 51 -5.14 -16.41 0.31
CA SER A 51 -5.71 -15.91 -0.93
C SER A 51 -6.30 -14.57 -0.55
N ARG A 52 -5.50 -13.49 -0.71
CA ARG A 52 -6.07 -12.16 -0.90
C ARG A 52 -7.15 -12.41 -1.96
N PRO A 53 -8.39 -11.98 -1.74
CA PRO A 53 -9.32 -11.92 -2.85
C PRO A 53 -8.54 -11.23 -3.95
N ALA A 54 -8.37 -11.91 -5.08
CA ALA A 54 -7.82 -11.29 -6.26
C ALA A 54 -8.78 -10.14 -6.49
N ALA A 55 -8.39 -8.93 -6.04
CA ALA A 55 -9.09 -7.73 -6.41
C ALA A 55 -9.01 -7.79 -7.92
N GLU A 56 -10.11 -8.20 -8.54
CA GLU A 56 -10.30 -8.18 -9.97
C GLU A 56 -9.72 -6.84 -10.38
N ARG A 57 -8.60 -6.86 -11.12
CA ARG A 57 -7.91 -5.62 -11.46
C ARG A 57 -8.88 -4.89 -12.36
N LEU A 58 -9.74 -4.06 -11.76
CA LEU A 58 -10.65 -3.19 -12.46
C LEU A 58 -9.77 -2.46 -13.46
N ALA A 59 -10.14 -2.56 -14.74
CA ALA A 59 -9.33 -2.04 -15.82
C ALA A 59 -8.94 -0.60 -15.51
N ALA A 60 -7.65 -0.30 -15.62
CA ALA A 60 -7.16 1.06 -15.41
C ALA A 60 -7.82 1.98 -16.45
N ILE A 61 -8.24 3.17 -16.02
CA ILE A 61 -8.82 4.15 -16.93
C ILE A 61 -7.68 4.72 -17.79
N PRO A 62 -7.76 4.64 -19.14
CA PRO A 62 -6.77 5.27 -19.99
C PRO A 62 -6.92 6.80 -19.94
N LEU A 63 -5.82 7.52 -20.15
CA LEU A 63 -5.81 8.99 -20.12
C LEU A 63 -6.85 9.63 -21.06
N SER A 64 -7.10 9.02 -22.22
CA SER A 64 -8.10 9.46 -23.18
C SER A 64 -9.54 9.44 -22.66
N GLU A 65 -9.85 8.56 -21.70
CA GLU A 65 -11.20 8.43 -21.13
C GLU A 65 -11.38 9.23 -19.84
N ALA A 66 -10.29 9.70 -19.22
CA ALA A 66 -10.32 10.38 -17.93
C ALA A 66 -11.24 11.60 -17.92
N ALA A 67 -11.22 12.40 -18.99
CA ALA A 67 -12.09 13.58 -19.13
C ALA A 67 -13.58 13.20 -19.09
N ASN A 68 -13.96 12.08 -19.70
CA ASN A 68 -15.35 11.60 -19.69
C ASN A 68 -15.76 11.16 -18.28
N VAL A 69 -14.89 10.45 -17.57
CA VAL A 69 -15.15 10.01 -16.19
C VAL A 69 -15.27 11.20 -15.23
N ILE A 70 -14.43 12.23 -15.38
CA ILE A 70 -14.56 13.48 -14.62
C ILE A 70 -15.91 14.16 -14.87
N ASN A 71 -16.30 14.29 -16.15
CA ASN A 71 -17.57 14.91 -16.51
C ASN A 71 -18.76 14.12 -15.96
N GLN A 72 -18.69 12.78 -15.97
CA GLN A 72 -19.70 11.92 -15.36
C GLN A 72 -19.78 12.11 -13.84
N ALA A 73 -18.65 12.19 -13.14
CA ALA A 73 -18.60 12.43 -11.69
C ALA A 73 -19.27 13.76 -11.34
N ARG A 74 -18.94 14.83 -12.08
CA ARG A 74 -19.54 16.16 -11.92
C ARG A 74 -21.04 16.17 -12.20
N ALA A 75 -21.50 15.43 -13.22
CA ALA A 75 -22.92 15.29 -13.51
C ALA A 75 -23.65 14.55 -12.38
N SER A 76 -23.05 13.48 -11.84
CA SER A 76 -23.61 12.71 -10.73
C SER A 76 -23.77 13.57 -9.47
N LEU A 77 -22.77 14.40 -9.15
CA LEU A 77 -22.86 15.38 -8.06
C LEU A 77 -24.01 16.37 -8.26
N LYS A 78 -24.20 16.90 -9.47
CA LYS A 78 -25.31 17.82 -9.77
C LYS A 78 -26.68 17.17 -9.60
N LEU A 79 -26.76 15.86 -9.83
CA LEU A 79 -27.98 15.06 -9.62
C LEU A 79 -28.17 14.67 -8.15
N GLY A 80 -27.22 14.99 -7.27
CA GLY A 80 -27.23 14.60 -5.85
C GLY A 80 -26.75 13.17 -5.60
N ASP A 81 -26.30 12.46 -6.63
CA ASP A 81 -25.74 11.12 -6.50
C ASP A 81 -24.25 11.19 -6.11
N VAL A 82 -24.04 11.38 -4.81
CA VAL A 82 -22.72 11.48 -4.20
C VAL A 82 -21.96 10.16 -4.32
N ASN A 83 -22.64 9.01 -4.22
CA ASN A 83 -21.98 7.71 -4.26
C ASN A 83 -21.41 7.43 -5.65
N ALA A 84 -22.20 7.65 -6.72
CA ALA A 84 -21.71 7.48 -8.09
C ALA A 84 -20.55 8.44 -8.42
N MET A 85 -20.57 9.65 -7.86
CA MET A 85 -19.45 10.59 -7.97
C MET A 85 -18.19 10.06 -7.28
N LEU A 86 -18.30 9.55 -6.05
CA LEU A 86 -17.16 8.98 -5.31
C LEU A 86 -16.57 7.79 -6.06
N ASP A 87 -17.40 6.85 -6.54
CA ASP A 87 -16.95 5.69 -7.32
C ASP A 87 -16.19 6.10 -8.60
N ALA A 88 -16.59 7.18 -9.26
CA ALA A 88 -15.89 7.70 -10.42
C ALA A 88 -14.52 8.29 -10.06
N TYR A 89 -14.44 9.11 -9.01
CA TYR A 89 -13.17 9.67 -8.55
C TYR A 89 -12.22 8.61 -8.00
N GLU A 90 -12.69 7.63 -7.25
CA GLU A 90 -11.88 6.52 -6.75
C GLU A 90 -11.26 5.71 -7.88
N ARG A 91 -11.99 5.50 -8.98
CA ARG A 91 -11.42 4.83 -10.18
C ARG A 91 -10.30 5.65 -10.81
N LEU A 92 -10.45 6.98 -10.91
CA LEU A 92 -9.41 7.87 -11.42
C LEU A 92 -8.17 7.88 -10.51
N ILE A 93 -8.38 7.97 -9.20
CA ILE A 93 -7.31 7.94 -8.18
C ILE A 93 -6.53 6.62 -8.24
N ARG A 94 -7.21 5.48 -8.33
CA ARG A 94 -6.56 4.17 -8.46
C ARG A 94 -5.83 3.99 -9.78
N SER A 95 -6.28 4.67 -10.84
CA SER A 95 -5.61 4.68 -12.14
C SER A 95 -4.46 5.69 -12.20
N GLU A 96 -4.28 6.52 -11.16
CA GLU A 96 -3.30 7.61 -11.08
C GLU A 96 -3.39 8.61 -12.25
N VAL A 97 -4.59 8.86 -12.75
CA VAL A 97 -4.86 9.77 -13.87
C VAL A 97 -5.72 10.94 -13.41
N ALA A 98 -5.42 12.13 -13.94
CA ALA A 98 -6.16 13.37 -13.69
C ALA A 98 -6.31 13.71 -12.20
N LEU A 99 -5.30 13.37 -11.40
CA LEU A 99 -5.30 13.55 -9.94
C LEU A 99 -5.45 15.02 -9.53
N GLU A 100 -4.94 15.95 -10.34
CA GLU A 100 -5.04 17.38 -10.07
C GLU A 100 -6.49 17.87 -10.19
N GLU A 101 -7.18 17.48 -11.26
CA GLU A 101 -8.58 17.81 -11.48
C GLU A 101 -9.48 17.18 -10.40
N VAL A 102 -9.19 15.94 -10.02
CA VAL A 102 -9.90 15.27 -8.92
C VAL A 102 -9.68 16.00 -7.60
N GLU A 103 -8.44 16.40 -7.29
CA GLU A 103 -8.14 17.16 -6.07
C GLU A 103 -8.94 18.48 -6.04
N VAL A 104 -8.90 19.25 -7.12
CA VAL A 104 -9.59 20.54 -7.22
C VAL A 104 -11.11 20.39 -7.05
N ASP A 105 -11.69 19.36 -7.66
CA ASP A 105 -13.13 19.11 -7.54
C ASP A 105 -13.52 18.66 -6.14
N VAL A 106 -12.81 17.68 -5.57
CA VAL A 106 -13.13 17.15 -4.24
C VAL A 106 -12.85 18.19 -3.15
N GLU A 107 -11.79 19.00 -3.28
CA GLU A 107 -11.53 20.12 -2.37
C GLU A 107 -12.73 21.09 -2.35
N ARG A 108 -13.28 21.42 -3.52
CA ARG A 108 -14.48 22.27 -3.60
C ARG A 108 -15.68 21.64 -2.89
N ILE A 109 -15.88 20.33 -3.05
CA ILE A 109 -16.97 19.58 -2.41
C ILE A 109 -16.79 19.58 -0.88
N THR A 110 -15.57 19.38 -0.37
CA THR A 110 -15.30 19.42 1.08
C THR A 110 -15.53 20.79 1.71
N ARG A 111 -15.53 21.86 0.93
CA ARG A 111 -15.86 23.22 1.38
C ARG A 111 -17.36 23.51 1.35
N ASP A 112 -18.15 22.70 0.63
CA ASP A 112 -19.60 22.85 0.56
C ASP A 112 -20.23 22.46 1.91
N PRO A 113 -21.09 23.30 2.51
CA PRO A 113 -21.79 22.99 3.76
C PRO A 113 -22.53 21.65 3.77
N VAL A 114 -23.02 21.20 2.61
CA VAL A 114 -23.78 19.95 2.47
C VAL A 114 -22.87 18.73 2.61
N HIS A 115 -21.61 18.82 2.17
CA HIS A 115 -20.71 17.68 2.05
C HIS A 115 -19.46 17.76 2.96
N LYS A 116 -19.18 18.90 3.59
CA LYS A 116 -18.03 19.11 4.47
C LYS A 116 -17.93 18.12 5.65
N SER A 117 -19.07 17.59 6.09
CA SER A 117 -19.17 16.63 7.19
C SER A 117 -19.42 15.20 6.71
N ASN A 118 -19.24 14.92 5.41
CA ASN A 118 -19.37 13.56 4.89
C ASN A 118 -18.00 12.84 5.00
N PRO A 119 -17.87 11.81 5.86
CA PRO A 119 -16.59 11.11 6.04
C PRO A 119 -16.10 10.41 4.77
N ALA A 120 -16.99 9.96 3.88
CA ALA A 120 -16.61 9.31 2.63
C ALA A 120 -15.97 10.31 1.65
N VAL A 121 -16.49 11.54 1.57
CA VAL A 121 -15.91 12.61 0.74
C VAL A 121 -14.52 12.99 1.25
N LEU A 122 -14.37 13.16 2.57
CA LEU A 122 -13.07 13.45 3.18
C LEU A 122 -12.06 12.32 2.98
N ARG A 123 -12.50 11.06 3.05
CA ARG A 123 -11.66 9.90 2.76
C ARG A 123 -11.12 9.96 1.32
N VAL A 124 -11.98 10.17 0.32
CA VAL A 124 -11.57 10.29 -1.09
C VAL A 124 -10.65 11.50 -1.31
N TYR A 125 -10.87 12.61 -0.60
CA TYR A 125 -9.95 13.75 -0.63
C TYR A 125 -8.57 13.38 -0.09
N GLY A 126 -8.52 12.66 1.04
CA GLY A 126 -7.27 12.10 1.58
C GLY A 126 -6.58 11.18 0.58
N ASP A 127 -7.33 10.34 -0.15
CA ASP A 127 -6.78 9.39 -1.12
C ASP A 127 -6.07 10.11 -2.28
N VAL A 128 -6.70 11.15 -2.85
CA VAL A 128 -6.08 11.92 -3.95
C VAL A 128 -4.87 12.72 -3.47
N LEU A 129 -4.93 13.31 -2.27
CA LEU A 129 -3.79 14.00 -1.65
C LEU A 129 -2.62 13.05 -1.44
N LEU A 130 -2.88 11.83 -0.98
CA LEU A 130 -1.86 10.79 -0.80
C LEU A 130 -1.20 10.43 -2.14
N ARG A 131 -1.99 10.22 -3.20
CA ARG A 131 -1.44 9.92 -4.54
C ARG A 131 -0.64 11.07 -5.13
N ARG A 132 -0.95 12.32 -4.79
CA ARG A 132 -0.16 13.50 -5.18
C ARG A 132 1.06 13.74 -4.28
N GLY A 133 1.30 12.91 -3.27
CA GLY A 133 2.43 13.07 -2.34
C GLY A 133 2.24 14.14 -1.27
N LYS A 134 1.02 14.69 -1.11
CA LYS A 134 0.67 15.68 -0.08
C LYS A 134 0.38 14.99 1.26
N LEU A 135 1.36 14.25 1.78
CA LEU A 135 1.17 13.29 2.89
C LEU A 135 0.62 13.92 4.18
N GLN A 136 1.12 15.10 4.56
CA GLN A 136 0.67 15.77 5.77
C GLN A 136 -0.81 16.18 5.66
N GLN A 137 -1.19 16.79 4.53
CA GLN A 137 -2.59 17.18 4.29
C GLN A 137 -3.50 15.96 4.22
N ALA A 138 -3.05 14.86 3.59
CA ALA A 138 -3.81 13.62 3.55
C ALA A 138 -4.08 13.08 4.96
N LEU A 139 -3.04 13.01 5.81
CA LEU A 139 -3.15 12.54 7.19
C LEU A 139 -4.14 13.39 8.00
N ASP A 140 -4.04 14.71 7.90
CA ASP A 140 -4.94 15.63 8.60
C ASP A 140 -6.39 15.48 8.11
N THR A 141 -6.58 15.26 6.81
CA THR A 141 -7.88 14.99 6.20
C THR A 141 -8.48 13.66 6.69
N TYR A 142 -7.70 12.59 6.73
CA TYR A 142 -8.19 11.30 7.25
C TYR A 142 -8.57 11.36 8.72
N ARG A 143 -7.80 12.09 9.54
CA ARG A 143 -8.16 12.33 10.94
C ARG A 143 -9.49 13.06 11.05
N ALA A 144 -9.73 14.07 10.21
CA ALA A 144 -11.01 14.75 10.16
C ALA A 144 -12.15 13.80 9.77
N ALA A 145 -11.94 12.91 8.79
CA ALA A 145 -12.92 11.89 8.41
C ALA A 145 -13.24 10.92 9.55
N LEU A 146 -12.21 10.43 10.26
CA LEU A 146 -12.36 9.50 11.38
C LEU A 146 -13.11 10.12 12.56
N ASN A 147 -12.97 11.42 12.79
CA ASN A 147 -13.69 12.14 13.85
C ASN A 147 -15.21 12.25 13.58
N LEU A 148 -15.68 11.88 12.39
CA LEU A 148 -17.09 11.96 11.97
C LEU A 148 -17.78 10.59 11.91
N LEU A 149 -17.07 9.50 12.23
CA LEU A 149 -17.61 8.14 12.34
C LEU A 149 -18.09 7.88 13.79
#